data_AF-A0A3D1QWS1-F1
#
_entry.id   AF-A0A3D1QWS1-F1
#
_cell.length_a   1.000
_cell.length_b   1.000
_cell.length_c   1.000
_cell.angle_alpha   90.00
_cell.angle_beta   90.00
_cell.angle_gamma   90.00
#
_symmetry.space_group_name_H-M   'P 1'
#
loop_
_entity.id
_entity.type
_entity.pdbx_description
1 polymer ?
#
loop_
_entity_poly.entity_id
_entity_poly.type
_entity_poly.pdbx_seq_one_letter_code
_entity_poly.pdbx_strand_id
1 'polypeptide(L)'
;MNSRSFLLATLLLAACGPSGSPPVDVVALVFNPQTGRYEPRQVQLTTPTDLVEMKGPILEFHGGASFDYDANDPALANAGSDAAKISEAMTKDKGSPVKVAYIDREGVLVPADFHSLNIVTSYYNFERAFDFFALVGGLNAESIGRRKVYYFPEFKLLGATLRDNAIFFPPMQAFMILPFDALKQVPLAINLGVVGHEYSHAVFNYRLFDADPLPRVYEAWYSEVFATPGLNLLESLDEGFADLFGTGITCSSSFSTCDTGFMAHSVPDKLASARRVDGIHCLSDALGKALSNQDSKSFSDAGNEYLVGSVLASSLWRAAEDSAVVEKLTPGEARRQVFEGAFKSLGEGSSGIRGLVANATNRQPDFRLESGAVTGVLEIIVASMTDPMLQSAVCSAFADRFNMPLERIKGCPATAAPFTDCNR
;
A
#
# COMPACT_ATOMS: atom_id res chain seq x y z
N MET A 1 -1.23 62.46 42.31
CA MET A 1 -1.32 60.98 42.31
C MET A 1 -2.55 60.59 41.50
N ASN A 2 -2.40 60.27 40.21
CA ASN A 2 -3.49 59.78 39.36
C ASN A 2 -3.03 58.47 38.71
N SER A 3 -3.49 57.35 39.27
CA SER A 3 -3.26 56.01 38.72
C SER A 3 -4.30 55.77 37.61
N ARG A 4 -3.83 55.64 36.36
CA ARG A 4 -4.65 55.18 35.23
C ARG A 4 -4.52 53.67 35.14
N SER A 5 -5.58 52.96 35.53
CA SER A 5 -5.74 51.53 35.27
C SER A 5 -6.04 51.31 33.79
N PHE A 6 -5.12 50.68 33.06
CA PHE A 6 -5.38 50.13 31.73
C PHE A 6 -6.09 48.78 31.90
N LEU A 7 -7.38 48.71 31.56
CA LEU A 7 -8.06 47.43 31.32
C LEU A 7 -7.49 46.83 30.03
N LEU A 8 -6.74 45.74 30.18
CA LEU A 8 -6.33 44.89 29.06
C LEU A 8 -7.54 44.04 28.66
N ALA A 9 -8.21 44.40 27.57
CA ALA A 9 -9.27 43.61 26.99
C ALA A 9 -8.65 42.44 26.22
N THR A 10 -8.70 41.24 26.80
CA THR A 10 -8.30 39.99 26.16
C THR A 10 -9.32 39.67 25.05
N LEU A 11 -9.03 40.02 23.80
CA LEU A 11 -9.76 39.49 22.65
C LEU A 11 -9.48 37.99 22.56
N LEU A 12 -10.43 37.18 23.02
CA LEU A 12 -10.53 35.77 22.65
C LEU A 12 -10.92 35.72 21.16
N LEU A 13 -9.92 35.75 20.27
CA LEU A 13 -10.09 35.30 18.90
C LEU A 13 -10.31 33.79 18.96
N ALA A 14 -11.58 33.37 19.09
CA ALA A 14 -11.97 32.02 18.76
C ALA A 14 -11.58 31.81 17.30
N ALA A 15 -10.53 31.01 17.06
CA ALA A 15 -10.14 30.62 15.72
C ALA A 15 -11.28 29.77 15.14
N CYS A 16 -12.18 30.41 14.40
CA CYS A 16 -13.22 29.75 13.64
C CYS A 16 -12.56 28.97 12.50
N GLY A 17 -12.33 27.67 12.70
CA GLY A 17 -12.09 26.76 11.58
C GLY A 17 -13.33 26.72 10.68
N PRO A 18 -13.18 26.34 9.40
CA PRO A 18 -14.32 26.18 8.50
C PRO A 18 -15.33 25.20 9.12
N SER A 19 -16.54 25.66 9.38
CA SER A 19 -17.62 24.83 9.92
C SER A 19 -18.34 24.14 8.77
N GLY A 20 -17.97 22.89 8.50
CA GLY A 20 -18.66 22.04 7.52
C GLY A 20 -18.65 20.60 7.99
N SER A 21 -19.82 19.97 8.07
CA SER A 21 -19.91 18.52 8.18
C SER A 21 -19.65 17.90 6.81
N PRO A 22 -18.94 16.76 6.71
CA PRO A 22 -18.78 16.06 5.43
C PRO A 22 -20.12 15.75 4.74
N PRO A 23 -20.15 15.70 3.40
CA PRO A 23 -19.03 15.96 2.50
C PRO A 23 -18.66 17.44 2.43
N VAL A 24 -17.37 17.74 2.30
CA VAL A 24 -16.86 19.12 2.14
C VAL A 24 -16.09 19.27 0.83
N ASP A 25 -16.42 20.31 0.08
CA ASP A 25 -15.73 20.64 -1.17
C ASP A 25 -14.38 21.31 -0.87
N VAL A 26 -13.32 20.74 -1.40
CA VAL A 26 -11.94 21.24 -1.24
C VAL A 26 -11.22 21.25 -2.59
N VAL A 27 -10.12 22.01 -2.69
CA VAL A 27 -9.18 21.85 -3.79
C VAL A 27 -8.07 20.86 -3.42
N ALA A 28 -7.86 19.86 -4.28
CA ALA A 28 -6.75 18.92 -4.19
C ALA A 28 -6.01 18.84 -5.54
N LEU A 29 -4.77 18.33 -5.54
CA LEU A 29 -4.04 18.02 -6.77
C LEU A 29 -4.39 16.61 -7.23
N VAL A 30 -4.99 16.49 -8.43
CA VAL A 30 -5.43 15.21 -8.99
C VAL A 30 -4.76 14.99 -10.33
N PHE A 31 -4.30 13.76 -10.59
CA PHE A 31 -3.75 13.40 -11.88
C PHE A 31 -4.84 13.36 -12.95
N ASN A 32 -4.61 14.06 -14.05
CA ASN A 32 -5.48 14.07 -15.21
C ASN A 32 -4.84 13.21 -16.31
N PRO A 33 -5.39 12.01 -16.60
CA PRO A 33 -4.81 11.11 -17.59
C PRO A 33 -4.91 11.63 -19.02
N GLN A 34 -5.83 12.57 -19.32
CA GLN A 34 -5.94 13.18 -20.65
C GLN A 34 -4.82 14.20 -20.91
N THR A 35 -4.36 14.90 -19.87
CA THR A 35 -3.28 15.89 -19.99
C THR A 35 -1.92 15.37 -19.54
N GLY A 36 -1.89 14.21 -18.85
CA GLY A 36 -0.69 13.61 -18.27
C GLY A 36 -0.08 14.47 -17.16
N ARG A 37 -0.90 15.25 -16.44
CA ARG A 37 -0.43 16.23 -15.44
C ARG A 37 -1.30 16.23 -14.20
N TYR A 38 -0.72 16.60 -13.07
CA TYR A 38 -1.47 16.93 -11.86
C TYR A 38 -2.03 18.34 -11.97
N GLU A 39 -3.31 18.48 -11.65
CA GLU A 39 -4.04 19.73 -11.76
C GLU A 39 -4.85 19.97 -10.48
N PRO A 40 -4.97 21.24 -10.02
CA PRO A 40 -5.91 21.59 -8.97
C PRO A 40 -7.34 21.28 -9.44
N ARG A 41 -8.07 20.47 -8.67
CA ARG A 41 -9.46 20.10 -8.93
C ARG A 41 -10.27 20.30 -7.66
N GLN A 42 -11.51 20.77 -7.83
CA GLN A 42 -12.51 20.67 -6.76
C GLN A 42 -12.89 19.20 -6.59
N VAL A 43 -12.75 18.72 -5.37
CA VAL A 43 -13.06 17.34 -4.96
C VAL A 43 -13.82 17.37 -3.63
N GLN A 44 -14.38 16.24 -3.23
CA GLN A 44 -15.04 16.08 -1.94
C GLN A 44 -14.21 15.24 -1.00
N LEU A 45 -14.06 15.74 0.22
CA LEU A 45 -13.67 14.94 1.39
C LEU A 45 -14.93 14.47 2.10
N THR A 46 -15.08 13.16 2.28
CA THR A 46 -16.34 12.55 2.74
C THR A 46 -16.29 12.07 4.19
N THR A 47 -15.10 11.93 4.76
CA THR A 47 -14.87 11.36 6.08
C THR A 47 -14.27 12.29 7.16
N PRO A 48 -13.63 13.45 6.89
CA PRO A 48 -12.93 14.17 7.94
C PRO A 48 -13.92 14.75 8.96
N THR A 49 -13.68 14.49 10.24
CA THR A 49 -14.45 15.08 11.34
C THR A 49 -13.83 16.38 11.85
N ASP A 50 -12.57 16.64 11.52
CA ASP A 50 -11.88 17.92 11.76
C ASP A 50 -10.98 18.24 10.55
N LEU A 51 -11.34 19.29 9.81
CA LEU A 51 -10.61 19.74 8.62
C LEU A 51 -9.34 20.51 8.96
N VAL A 52 -9.26 21.14 10.13
CA VAL A 52 -8.07 21.90 10.53
C VAL A 52 -6.97 20.93 10.97
N GLU A 53 -7.33 19.88 11.70
CA GLU A 53 -6.39 18.82 12.12
C GLU A 53 -6.27 17.67 11.13
N MET A 54 -7.05 17.68 10.04
CA MET A 54 -7.15 16.61 9.04
C MET A 54 -7.28 15.22 9.69
N LYS A 55 -8.36 15.10 10.44
CA LYS A 55 -8.70 13.93 11.23
C LYS A 55 -10.08 13.44 10.86
N GLY A 56 -10.25 12.13 10.83
CA GLY A 56 -11.53 11.46 10.56
C GLY A 56 -11.55 10.03 11.13
N PRO A 57 -12.52 9.20 10.74
CA PRO A 57 -12.65 7.82 11.21
C PRO A 57 -11.58 6.90 10.62
N ILE A 58 -11.09 7.18 9.40
CA ILE A 58 -10.07 6.35 8.74
C ILE A 58 -8.65 6.79 9.09
N LEU A 59 -8.40 8.09 9.29
CA LEU A 59 -7.06 8.66 9.45
C LEU A 59 -6.97 9.82 10.44
N GLU A 60 -5.77 10.05 10.95
CA GLU A 60 -5.39 11.21 11.76
C GLU A 60 -3.97 11.67 11.41
N PHE A 61 -3.82 12.91 10.93
CA PHE A 61 -2.53 13.46 10.53
C PHE A 61 -1.76 14.10 11.68
N HIS A 62 -0.48 13.79 11.78
CA HIS A 62 0.46 14.35 12.74
C HIS A 62 1.67 14.94 12.03
N GLY A 63 2.15 16.10 12.47
CA GLY A 63 3.37 16.74 11.99
C GLY A 63 4.45 16.82 13.08
N GLY A 64 5.71 16.92 12.66
CA GLY A 64 6.85 17.15 13.56
C GLY A 64 7.23 15.97 14.44
N ALA A 65 6.81 14.75 14.11
CA ALA A 65 7.21 13.55 14.83
C ALA A 65 8.66 13.15 14.51
N SER A 66 9.30 12.42 15.41
CA SER A 66 10.65 11.88 15.24
C SER A 66 10.72 10.46 15.77
N PHE A 67 11.22 9.54 14.94
CA PHE A 67 11.39 8.13 15.27
C PHE A 67 12.80 7.66 14.93
N ASP A 68 13.33 6.79 15.77
CA ASP A 68 14.66 6.22 15.60
C ASP A 68 14.66 4.73 15.97
N TYR A 69 14.85 3.89 14.97
CA TYR A 69 15.09 2.46 15.16
C TYR A 69 16.59 2.19 15.10
N ASP A 70 17.24 2.24 16.26
CA ASP A 70 18.66 1.90 16.42
C ASP A 70 18.79 0.55 17.13
N ALA A 71 19.47 -0.41 16.49
CA ALA A 71 19.73 -1.72 17.07
C ALA A 71 20.55 -1.66 18.38
N ASN A 72 21.22 -0.54 18.65
CA ASN A 72 21.97 -0.30 19.88
C ASN A 72 21.16 0.42 20.96
N ASP A 73 19.90 0.80 20.71
CA ASP A 73 19.05 1.44 21.71
C ASP A 73 18.67 0.42 22.81
N PRO A 74 19.09 0.63 24.07
CA PRO A 74 18.75 -0.29 25.16
C PRO A 74 17.23 -0.44 25.37
N ALA A 75 16.43 0.59 25.05
CA ALA A 75 14.99 0.51 25.15
C ALA A 75 14.40 -0.45 24.10
N LEU A 76 14.96 -0.48 22.89
CA LEU A 76 14.57 -1.46 21.86
C LEU A 76 15.00 -2.87 22.23
N ALA A 77 16.23 -3.04 22.73
CA ALA A 77 16.68 -4.34 23.22
C ALA A 77 15.78 -4.89 24.35
N ASN A 78 15.33 -4.03 25.26
CA ASN A 78 14.42 -4.39 26.35
C ASN A 78 12.97 -4.59 25.92
N ALA A 79 12.57 -4.06 24.75
CA ALA A 79 11.23 -4.22 24.23
C ALA A 79 10.96 -5.67 23.79
N GLY A 80 12.00 -6.41 23.38
CA GLY A 80 11.84 -7.78 22.88
C GLY A 80 10.90 -7.82 21.67
N SER A 81 9.93 -8.73 21.67
CA SER A 81 8.88 -8.83 20.63
C SER A 81 7.57 -8.11 20.98
N ASP A 82 7.58 -7.22 21.98
CA ASP A 82 6.40 -6.41 22.34
C ASP A 82 6.32 -5.17 21.44
N ALA A 83 5.35 -5.17 20.52
CA ALA A 83 5.17 -4.10 19.54
C ALA A 83 4.90 -2.72 20.17
N ALA A 84 4.17 -2.67 21.28
CA ALA A 84 3.87 -1.41 21.95
C ALA A 84 5.16 -0.82 22.54
N LYS A 85 6.02 -1.66 23.13
CA LYS A 85 7.32 -1.23 23.65
C LYS A 85 8.29 -0.88 22.54
N ILE A 86 8.29 -1.60 21.41
CA ILE A 86 9.10 -1.23 20.24
C ILE A 86 8.67 0.15 19.74
N SER A 87 7.38 0.36 19.51
CA SER A 87 6.82 1.64 19.09
C SER A 87 7.17 2.77 20.06
N GLU A 88 7.05 2.53 21.37
CA GLU A 88 7.43 3.49 22.41
C GLU A 88 8.94 3.80 22.38
N ALA A 89 9.79 2.77 22.32
CA ALA A 89 11.24 2.93 22.28
C ALA A 89 11.71 3.69 21.03
N MET A 90 11.08 3.44 19.88
CA MET A 90 11.37 4.16 18.63
C MET A 90 10.95 5.63 18.69
N THR A 91 9.88 5.95 19.42
CA THR A 91 9.28 7.29 19.38
C THR A 91 10.08 8.29 20.21
N LYS A 92 10.82 9.17 19.54
CA LYS A 92 11.61 10.24 20.19
C LYS A 92 10.77 11.52 20.37
N ASP A 93 9.91 11.80 19.40
CA ASP A 93 8.86 12.80 19.48
C ASP A 93 7.58 12.26 18.83
N LYS A 94 6.45 12.35 19.53
CA LYS A 94 5.13 11.92 19.02
C LYS A 94 4.58 12.89 17.97
N GLY A 95 5.15 14.08 17.86
CA GLY A 95 4.63 15.19 17.08
C GLY A 95 3.31 15.72 17.64
N SER A 96 2.64 16.57 16.86
CA SER A 96 1.33 17.13 17.19
C SER A 96 0.37 16.97 16.02
N PRO A 97 -0.95 17.07 16.24
CA PRO A 97 -1.90 17.22 15.13
C PRO A 97 -1.43 18.33 14.17
N VAL A 98 -1.57 18.10 12.88
CA VAL A 98 -1.28 19.12 11.87
C VAL A 98 -2.25 20.30 11.99
N LYS A 99 -1.91 21.42 11.37
CA LYS A 99 -2.80 22.57 11.25
C LYS A 99 -2.86 22.99 9.79
N VAL A 100 -3.96 22.65 9.13
CA VAL A 100 -4.22 23.01 7.74
C VAL A 100 -4.87 24.38 7.68
N ALA A 101 -4.32 25.24 6.82
CA ALA A 101 -4.85 26.55 6.53
C ALA A 101 -5.63 26.53 5.21
N TYR A 102 -6.78 27.18 5.19
CA TYR A 102 -7.65 27.28 4.02
C TYR A 102 -8.00 28.73 3.69
N ILE A 103 -8.30 28.95 2.42
CA ILE A 103 -8.97 30.13 1.88
C ILE A 103 -10.32 29.64 1.37
N ASP A 104 -11.41 30.11 1.96
CA ASP A 104 -12.76 29.85 1.44
C ASP A 104 -12.99 30.67 0.17
N ARG A 105 -13.35 29.98 -0.92
CA ARG A 105 -13.77 30.59 -2.18
C ARG A 105 -15.14 30.04 -2.55
N GLU A 106 -16.17 30.82 -2.24
CA GLU A 106 -17.55 30.51 -2.60
C GLU A 106 -18.02 29.13 -2.07
N GLY A 107 -17.57 28.75 -0.87
CA GLY A 107 -17.91 27.48 -0.25
C GLY A 107 -16.94 26.33 -0.58
N VAL A 108 -15.94 26.56 -1.45
CA VAL A 108 -14.86 25.60 -1.72
C VAL A 108 -13.63 25.98 -0.92
N LEU A 109 -13.12 25.05 -0.10
CA LEU A 109 -11.93 25.28 0.71
C LEU A 109 -10.66 25.05 -0.12
N VAL A 110 -9.90 26.12 -0.36
CA VAL A 110 -8.63 26.06 -1.08
C VAL A 110 -7.48 26.04 -0.08
N PRO A 111 -6.61 25.01 -0.06
CA PRO A 111 -5.45 25.01 0.83
C PRO A 111 -4.57 26.25 0.62
N ALA A 112 -4.22 26.93 1.71
CA ALA A 112 -3.61 28.26 1.67
C ALA A 112 -2.09 28.25 1.40
N ASP A 113 -1.45 27.10 1.59
CA ASP A 113 -0.01 26.92 1.43
C ASP A 113 0.32 25.51 0.90
N PHE A 114 1.61 25.28 0.61
CA PHE A 114 2.09 24.02 0.05
C PHE A 114 1.88 22.83 0.99
N HIS A 115 2.11 22.97 2.30
CA HIS A 115 1.95 21.86 3.25
C HIS A 115 0.47 21.52 3.43
N SER A 116 -0.38 22.54 3.56
CA SER A 116 -1.83 22.41 3.58
C SER A 116 -2.33 21.69 2.32
N LEU A 117 -1.82 22.04 1.13
CA LEU A 117 -2.18 21.37 -0.12
C LEU A 117 -1.74 19.90 -0.15
N ASN A 118 -0.52 19.59 0.31
CA ASN A 118 -0.05 18.20 0.38
C ASN A 118 -0.92 17.38 1.33
N ILE A 119 -1.14 17.86 2.57
CA ILE A 119 -1.91 17.13 3.58
C ILE A 119 -3.33 16.86 3.09
N VAL A 120 -4.02 17.88 2.55
CA VAL A 120 -5.39 17.74 2.03
C VAL A 120 -5.44 16.77 0.85
N THR A 121 -4.49 16.86 -0.07
CA THR A 121 -4.41 15.94 -1.22
C THR A 121 -4.10 14.52 -0.77
N SER A 122 -3.19 14.31 0.19
CA SER A 122 -2.90 12.99 0.74
C SER A 122 -4.12 12.39 1.43
N TYR A 123 -4.84 13.17 2.23
CA TYR A 123 -6.06 12.70 2.89
C TYR A 123 -7.12 12.28 1.85
N TYR A 124 -7.32 13.10 0.80
CA TYR A 124 -8.18 12.74 -0.33
C TYR A 124 -7.75 11.42 -0.97
N ASN A 125 -6.45 11.23 -1.23
CA ASN A 125 -5.95 10.00 -1.82
C ASN A 125 -6.17 8.77 -0.93
N PHE A 126 -6.01 8.92 0.38
CA PHE A 126 -6.32 7.85 1.32
C PHE A 126 -7.82 7.53 1.41
N GLU A 127 -8.71 8.52 1.30
CA GLU A 127 -10.15 8.24 1.16
C GLU A 127 -10.43 7.42 -0.10
N ARG A 128 -9.80 7.76 -1.23
CA ARG A 128 -9.94 6.99 -2.47
C ARG A 128 -9.40 5.57 -2.33
N ALA A 129 -8.28 5.39 -1.64
CA ALA A 129 -7.75 4.06 -1.32
C ALA A 129 -8.73 3.25 -0.44
N PHE A 130 -9.28 3.88 0.60
CA PHE A 130 -10.29 3.26 1.46
C PHE A 130 -11.56 2.90 0.67
N ASP A 131 -12.09 3.82 -0.16
CA ASP A 131 -13.28 3.59 -0.99
C ASP A 131 -13.08 2.42 -1.95
N PHE A 132 -11.89 2.29 -2.54
CA PHE A 132 -11.54 1.15 -3.39
C PHE A 132 -11.64 -0.18 -2.61
N PHE A 133 -11.04 -0.28 -1.43
CA PHE A 133 -11.12 -1.51 -0.63
C PHE A 133 -12.51 -1.77 -0.03
N ALA A 134 -13.28 -0.72 0.24
CA ALA A 134 -14.69 -0.84 0.57
C ALA A 134 -15.48 -1.44 -0.60
N LEU A 135 -15.18 -1.03 -1.83
CA LEU A 135 -15.82 -1.52 -3.05
C LEU A 135 -15.44 -2.97 -3.39
N VAL A 136 -14.15 -3.31 -3.41
CA VAL A 136 -13.70 -4.64 -3.85
C VAL A 136 -13.71 -5.70 -2.76
N GLY A 137 -13.73 -5.28 -1.49
CA GLY A 137 -13.55 -6.16 -0.34
C GLY A 137 -14.59 -6.02 0.76
N GLY A 138 -15.50 -5.04 0.68
CA GLY A 138 -16.44 -4.74 1.76
C GLY A 138 -15.77 -4.20 3.02
N LEU A 139 -14.54 -3.67 2.91
CA LEU A 139 -13.82 -3.09 4.03
C LEU A 139 -14.59 -1.90 4.61
N ASN A 140 -14.66 -1.81 5.93
CA ASN A 140 -15.27 -0.67 6.60
C ASN A 140 -14.31 -0.03 7.61
N ALA A 141 -14.53 1.24 7.94
CA ALA A 141 -13.62 2.03 8.77
C ALA A 141 -13.49 1.46 10.21
N GLU A 142 -14.55 0.86 10.74
CA GLU A 142 -14.52 0.23 12.07
C GLU A 142 -13.58 -0.99 12.09
N SER A 143 -13.57 -1.77 11.02
CA SER A 143 -12.78 -3.00 10.91
C SER A 143 -11.28 -2.74 10.77
N ILE A 144 -10.87 -1.82 9.89
CA ILE A 144 -9.45 -1.48 9.71
C ILE A 144 -8.93 -0.53 10.79
N GLY A 145 -9.83 0.20 11.45
CA GLY A 145 -9.51 1.18 12.47
C GLY A 145 -8.85 2.44 11.94
N ARG A 146 -8.85 3.50 12.75
CA ARG A 146 -8.18 4.76 12.43
C ARG A 146 -6.66 4.58 12.44
N ARG A 147 -5.98 5.01 11.38
CA ARG A 147 -4.51 4.99 11.29
C ARG A 147 -3.91 6.39 11.40
N LYS A 148 -2.71 6.46 11.97
CA LYS A 148 -1.95 7.71 11.99
C LYS A 148 -1.23 7.90 10.67
N VAL A 149 -1.17 9.14 10.20
CA VAL A 149 -0.30 9.56 9.10
C VAL A 149 0.67 10.58 9.66
N TYR A 150 1.95 10.22 9.72
CA TYR A 150 3.02 11.15 10.07
C TYR A 150 3.48 11.88 8.82
N TYR A 151 3.18 13.18 8.76
CA TYR A 151 3.57 14.07 7.68
C TYR A 151 4.94 14.68 7.99
N PHE A 152 5.92 14.36 7.15
CA PHE A 152 7.32 14.79 7.26
C PHE A 152 7.95 14.52 8.64
N PRO A 153 7.87 13.28 9.16
CA PRO A 153 8.60 12.94 10.37
C PRO A 153 10.11 12.89 10.08
N GLU A 154 10.93 13.08 11.10
CA GLU A 154 12.28 12.54 11.08
C GLU A 154 12.18 11.04 11.32
N PHE A 155 12.61 10.22 10.36
CA PHE A 155 12.58 8.76 10.51
C PHE A 155 13.97 8.19 10.27
N LYS A 156 14.56 7.62 11.32
CA LYS A 156 15.85 6.94 11.26
C LYS A 156 15.65 5.44 11.38
N LEU A 157 16.24 4.70 10.44
CA LEU A 157 16.26 3.24 10.44
C LEU A 157 17.70 2.78 10.39
N LEU A 158 18.15 2.08 11.43
CA LEU A 158 19.50 1.54 11.58
C LEU A 158 20.59 2.61 11.36
N GLY A 159 20.37 3.79 11.93
CA GLY A 159 21.29 4.94 11.87
C GLY A 159 21.21 5.77 10.58
N ALA A 160 20.40 5.38 9.59
CA ALA A 160 20.19 6.15 8.37
C ALA A 160 18.87 6.96 8.44
N THR A 161 18.94 8.27 8.20
CA THR A 161 17.73 9.09 8.01
C THR A 161 17.11 8.77 6.66
N LEU A 162 15.88 8.26 6.68
CA LEU A 162 15.12 8.00 5.48
C LEU A 162 14.46 9.30 4.97
N ARG A 163 14.49 9.49 3.66
CA ARG A 163 13.92 10.63 2.91
C ARG A 163 13.38 10.12 1.58
N ASP A 164 12.65 10.97 0.87
CA ASP A 164 12.19 10.69 -0.50
C ASP A 164 11.38 9.37 -0.60
N ASN A 165 10.62 9.04 0.44
CA ASN A 165 9.85 7.80 0.51
C ASN A 165 8.46 8.00 1.17
N ALA A 166 7.56 7.07 0.93
CA ALA A 166 6.35 6.87 1.73
C ALA A 166 6.39 5.43 2.24
N ILE A 167 5.95 5.19 3.47
CA ILE A 167 5.93 3.83 4.04
C ILE A 167 4.70 3.64 4.92
N PHE A 168 4.05 2.48 4.85
CA PHE A 168 3.33 1.91 5.98
C PHE A 168 4.30 1.15 6.85
N PHE A 169 4.39 1.49 8.14
CA PHE A 169 5.30 0.84 9.07
C PHE A 169 4.52 -0.01 10.09
N PRO A 170 4.44 -1.35 9.91
CA PRO A 170 3.59 -2.23 10.71
C PRO A 170 3.81 -2.15 12.22
N PRO A 171 5.05 -2.05 12.76
CA PRO A 171 5.26 -1.95 14.22
C PRO A 171 4.58 -0.73 14.85
N MET A 172 4.36 0.33 14.08
CA MET A 172 3.63 1.53 14.51
C MET A 172 2.18 1.57 14.03
N GLN A 173 1.79 0.67 13.12
CA GLN A 173 0.49 0.67 12.47
C GLN A 173 0.14 2.05 11.89
N ALA A 174 1.13 2.70 11.29
CA ALA A 174 1.05 4.09 10.86
C ALA A 174 1.71 4.28 9.49
N PHE A 175 1.21 5.26 8.76
CA PHE A 175 1.81 5.74 7.53
C PHE A 175 2.83 6.83 7.85
N MET A 176 3.91 6.88 7.09
CA MET A 176 4.90 7.94 7.14
C MET A 176 5.10 8.48 5.73
N ILE A 177 4.81 9.76 5.57
CA ILE A 177 5.11 10.51 4.36
C ILE A 177 6.43 11.22 4.66
N LEU A 178 7.55 10.71 4.15
CA LEU A 178 8.86 11.23 4.52
C LEU A 178 9.16 12.56 3.81
N PRO A 179 10.01 13.41 4.41
CA PRO A 179 10.46 14.62 3.74
C PRO A 179 11.15 14.28 2.41
N PHE A 180 10.79 15.01 1.36
CA PHE A 180 11.49 14.93 0.08
C PHE A 180 12.71 15.87 0.07
N ASP A 181 13.75 15.48 -0.67
CA ASP A 181 14.99 16.23 -0.87
C ASP A 181 15.43 16.19 -2.34
N ALA A 182 15.63 14.98 -2.87
CA ALA A 182 16.11 14.76 -4.24
C ALA A 182 14.99 14.55 -5.26
N LEU A 183 13.77 14.20 -4.84
CA LEU A 183 12.63 14.05 -5.75
C LEU A 183 12.21 15.42 -6.31
N LYS A 184 12.63 15.71 -7.54
CA LYS A 184 12.24 16.91 -8.30
C LYS A 184 10.91 16.76 -9.04
N GLN A 185 10.18 15.67 -8.77
CA GLN A 185 8.92 15.32 -9.43
C GLN A 185 7.72 15.56 -8.49
N VAL A 186 6.59 14.90 -8.71
CA VAL A 186 5.41 15.01 -7.85
C VAL A 186 5.70 14.37 -6.50
N PRO A 187 5.51 15.08 -5.37
CA PRO A 187 5.68 14.49 -4.04
C PRO A 187 4.87 13.20 -3.88
N LEU A 188 5.46 12.16 -3.28
CA LEU A 188 4.82 10.85 -3.10
C LEU A 188 3.45 10.96 -2.39
N ALA A 189 3.35 11.90 -1.47
CA ALA A 189 2.13 12.28 -0.75
C ALA A 189 0.93 12.64 -1.66
N ILE A 190 1.21 13.21 -2.84
CA ILE A 190 0.20 13.66 -3.82
C ILE A 190 -0.12 12.56 -4.83
N ASN A 191 0.74 11.56 -4.96
CA ASN A 191 0.56 10.49 -5.92
C ASN A 191 -0.46 9.45 -5.40
N LEU A 192 -1.66 9.45 -6.00
CA LEU A 192 -2.75 8.56 -5.62
C LEU A 192 -2.34 7.08 -5.62
N GLY A 193 -1.62 6.62 -6.64
CA GLY A 193 -1.22 5.22 -6.73
C GLY A 193 -0.18 4.85 -5.68
N VAL A 194 0.74 5.76 -5.32
CA VAL A 194 1.71 5.54 -4.23
C VAL A 194 1.01 5.50 -2.87
N VAL A 195 0.12 6.44 -2.59
CA VAL A 195 -0.69 6.39 -1.36
C VAL A 195 -1.53 5.12 -1.29
N GLY A 196 -2.08 4.69 -2.43
CA GLY A 196 -2.82 3.44 -2.56
C GLY A 196 -1.96 2.20 -2.34
N HIS A 197 -0.74 2.19 -2.85
CA HIS A 197 0.27 1.15 -2.61
C HIS A 197 0.56 1.03 -1.11
N GLU A 198 0.89 2.13 -0.41
CA GLU A 198 1.13 2.10 1.03
C GLU A 198 -0.09 1.63 1.82
N TYR A 199 -1.29 2.11 1.45
CA TYR A 199 -2.52 1.67 2.08
C TYR A 199 -2.78 0.17 1.90
N SER A 200 -2.32 -0.38 0.78
CA SER A 200 -2.44 -1.81 0.47
C SER A 200 -1.59 -2.67 1.40
N HIS A 201 -0.42 -2.20 1.86
CA HIS A 201 0.33 -2.87 2.92
C HIS A 201 -0.44 -2.92 4.24
N ALA A 202 -1.14 -1.84 4.59
CA ALA A 202 -2.00 -1.84 5.78
C ALA A 202 -3.15 -2.84 5.66
N VAL A 203 -3.76 -2.94 4.47
CA VAL A 203 -4.79 -3.95 4.17
C VAL A 203 -4.21 -5.35 4.18
N PHE A 204 -3.04 -5.58 3.59
CA PHE A 204 -2.35 -6.87 3.61
C PHE A 204 -2.08 -7.33 5.05
N ASN A 205 -1.53 -6.44 5.88
CA ASN A 205 -1.31 -6.70 7.30
C ASN A 205 -2.61 -6.98 8.05
N TYR A 206 -3.67 -6.20 7.80
CA TYR A 206 -5.00 -6.46 8.36
C TYR A 206 -5.53 -7.85 7.97
N ARG A 207 -5.49 -8.18 6.67
CA ARG A 207 -6.09 -9.42 6.15
C ARG A 207 -5.31 -10.66 6.56
N LEU A 208 -3.99 -10.65 6.45
CA LEU A 208 -3.15 -11.82 6.76
C LEU A 208 -2.83 -11.97 8.23
N PHE A 209 -2.67 -10.87 8.96
CA PHE A 209 -2.15 -10.88 10.32
C PHE A 209 -3.11 -10.27 11.34
N ASP A 210 -4.36 -9.99 10.98
CA ASP A 210 -5.33 -9.42 11.90
C ASP A 210 -4.92 -8.03 12.44
N ALA A 211 -4.19 -7.29 11.62
CA ALA A 211 -3.55 -6.02 12.00
C ALA A 211 -2.55 -6.14 13.16
N ASP A 212 -1.97 -7.33 13.36
CA ASP A 212 -0.87 -7.52 14.30
C ASP A 212 0.32 -6.65 13.87
N PRO A 213 0.78 -5.71 14.72
CA PRO A 213 1.92 -4.85 14.44
C PRO A 213 3.25 -5.60 14.32
N LEU A 214 3.38 -6.77 14.95
CA LEU A 214 4.55 -7.64 14.86
C LEU A 214 4.10 -9.09 14.66
N PRO A 215 3.63 -9.43 13.45
CA PRO A 215 3.12 -10.76 13.18
C PRO A 215 4.17 -11.81 13.52
N ARG A 216 3.76 -12.81 14.31
CA ARG A 216 4.64 -13.92 14.77
C ARG A 216 5.44 -14.57 13.65
N VAL A 217 4.92 -14.57 12.42
CA VAL A 217 5.63 -15.12 11.25
C VAL A 217 6.96 -14.40 11.02
N TYR A 218 7.02 -13.07 11.17
CA TYR A 218 8.25 -12.31 11.02
C TYR A 218 9.21 -12.63 12.16
N GLU A 219 8.75 -12.66 13.42
CA GLU A 219 9.60 -13.05 14.55
C GLU A 219 10.19 -14.47 14.36
N ALA A 220 9.34 -15.43 13.98
CA ALA A 220 9.74 -16.82 13.79
C ALA A 220 10.72 -17.02 12.62
N TRP A 221 10.58 -16.24 11.55
CA TRP A 221 11.37 -16.40 10.33
C TRP A 221 12.57 -15.45 10.23
N TYR A 222 12.65 -14.46 11.12
CA TYR A 222 13.75 -13.50 11.22
C TYR A 222 14.81 -13.92 12.27
N SER A 223 14.47 -14.83 13.20
CA SER A 223 15.41 -15.23 14.27
C SER A 223 16.67 -15.99 13.77
N GLU A 224 17.79 -15.56 14.35
CA GLU A 224 19.22 -15.80 14.14
C GLU A 224 19.65 -17.12 13.45
N VAL A 225 20.00 -17.02 12.16
CA VAL A 225 21.25 -17.52 11.52
C VAL A 225 21.18 -17.27 10.00
N PHE A 226 20.00 -17.26 9.36
CA PHE A 226 19.74 -16.63 8.06
C PHE A 226 18.25 -16.30 7.97
N ALA A 227 17.90 -15.02 7.74
CA ALA A 227 16.53 -14.66 7.42
C ALA A 227 16.08 -15.44 6.18
N THR A 228 14.88 -15.99 6.20
CA THR A 228 14.65 -17.24 5.47
C THR A 228 13.96 -17.04 4.10
N PRO A 229 14.10 -17.98 3.14
CA PRO A 229 13.44 -17.88 1.82
C PRO A 229 11.91 -17.76 1.84
N GLY A 230 11.26 -18.11 2.95
CA GLY A 230 9.81 -17.93 3.11
C GLY A 230 9.42 -16.47 3.31
N LEU A 231 10.28 -15.67 3.95
CA LEU A 231 10.10 -14.22 4.04
C LEU A 231 10.21 -13.58 2.65
N ASN A 232 11.17 -14.03 1.83
CA ASN A 232 11.32 -13.53 0.45
C ASN A 232 10.00 -13.63 -0.31
N LEU A 233 9.32 -14.79 -0.24
CA LEU A 233 8.01 -14.95 -0.86
C LEU A 233 6.97 -14.03 -0.23
N LEU A 234 6.88 -13.99 1.11
CA LEU A 234 5.88 -13.19 1.81
C LEU A 234 5.99 -11.69 1.50
N GLU A 235 7.21 -11.14 1.53
CA GLU A 235 7.52 -9.75 1.17
C GLU A 235 7.19 -9.50 -0.31
N SER A 236 7.54 -10.43 -1.20
CA SER A 236 7.19 -10.33 -2.62
C SER A 236 5.68 -10.31 -2.87
N LEU A 237 4.90 -11.06 -2.09
CA LEU A 237 3.44 -11.03 -2.17
C LEU A 237 2.90 -9.69 -1.72
N ASP A 238 3.37 -9.17 -0.59
CA ASP A 238 2.97 -7.86 -0.06
C ASP A 238 3.19 -6.76 -1.10
N GLU A 239 4.40 -6.68 -1.67
CA GLU A 239 4.75 -5.74 -2.74
C GLU A 239 3.92 -5.92 -4.01
N GLY A 240 3.71 -7.17 -4.46
CA GLY A 240 2.92 -7.45 -5.67
C GLY A 240 1.44 -7.10 -5.51
N PHE A 241 0.85 -7.38 -4.36
CA PHE A 241 -0.51 -6.95 -4.06
C PHE A 241 -0.60 -5.42 -3.94
N ALA A 242 0.41 -4.78 -3.33
CA ALA A 242 0.44 -3.33 -3.20
C ALA A 242 0.54 -2.62 -4.57
N ASP A 243 1.31 -3.14 -5.53
CA ASP A 243 1.38 -2.61 -6.90
C ASP A 243 0.08 -2.84 -7.68
N LEU A 244 -0.52 -4.03 -7.54
CA LEU A 244 -1.79 -4.35 -8.17
C LEU A 244 -2.92 -3.44 -7.67
N PHE A 245 -3.09 -3.32 -6.35
CA PHE A 245 -4.13 -2.51 -5.75
C PHE A 245 -3.85 -1.01 -5.89
N GLY A 246 -2.58 -0.57 -5.78
CA GLY A 246 -2.17 0.79 -6.11
C GLY A 246 -2.60 1.19 -7.52
N THR A 247 -2.43 0.30 -8.50
CA THR A 247 -2.98 0.49 -9.85
C THR A 247 -4.51 0.54 -9.84
N GLY A 248 -5.17 -0.39 -9.15
CA GLY A 248 -6.63 -0.43 -9.02
C GLY A 248 -7.25 0.86 -8.46
N ILE A 249 -6.58 1.48 -7.50
CA ILE A 249 -7.00 2.73 -6.85
C ILE A 249 -6.92 3.92 -7.81
N THR A 250 -6.01 3.88 -8.79
CA THR A 250 -5.91 4.93 -9.81
C THR A 250 -7.00 4.84 -10.89
N CYS A 251 -7.76 3.75 -10.89
CA CYS A 251 -8.78 3.54 -11.90
C CYS A 251 -9.94 4.55 -11.77
N SER A 252 -10.60 4.84 -12.88
CA SER A 252 -11.93 5.46 -12.87
C SER A 252 -12.91 4.57 -12.11
N SER A 253 -14.05 5.13 -11.68
CA SER A 253 -15.10 4.38 -10.98
C SER A 253 -15.65 3.17 -11.76
N SER A 254 -15.49 3.15 -13.09
CA SER A 254 -15.84 2.03 -13.97
C SER A 254 -14.71 1.02 -14.20
N PHE A 255 -13.53 1.22 -13.60
CA PHE A 255 -12.30 0.46 -13.84
C PHE A 255 -11.82 0.42 -15.30
N SER A 256 -12.42 1.23 -16.17
CA SER A 256 -12.15 1.21 -17.62
C SER A 256 -10.85 1.91 -18.00
N THR A 257 -10.41 2.86 -17.19
CA THR A 257 -9.14 3.58 -17.35
C THR A 257 -8.40 3.57 -16.03
N CYS A 258 -7.18 3.05 -16.01
CA CYS A 258 -6.31 3.02 -14.85
C CYS A 258 -4.95 3.58 -15.24
N ASP A 259 -4.23 4.13 -14.26
CA ASP A 259 -2.86 4.58 -14.42
C ASP A 259 -1.89 3.48 -13.97
N THR A 260 -1.56 2.59 -14.91
CA THR A 260 -0.59 1.50 -14.70
C THR A 260 0.85 2.00 -14.52
N GLY A 261 1.10 3.29 -14.79
CA GLY A 261 2.39 3.96 -14.72
C GLY A 261 2.52 4.92 -13.56
N PHE A 262 1.62 4.89 -12.57
CA PHE A 262 1.50 5.92 -11.53
C PHE A 262 2.81 6.26 -10.82
N MET A 263 3.72 5.29 -10.63
CA MET A 263 5.01 5.51 -9.98
C MET A 263 5.89 6.50 -10.75
N ALA A 264 5.82 6.53 -12.08
CA ALA A 264 6.65 7.38 -12.94
C ALA A 264 6.39 8.88 -12.72
N HIS A 265 5.31 9.22 -12.01
CA HIS A 265 5.01 10.60 -11.63
C HIS A 265 5.89 11.12 -10.49
N SER A 266 6.45 10.21 -9.68
CA SER A 266 7.17 10.55 -8.45
C SER A 266 8.57 9.98 -8.40
N VAL A 267 8.86 8.87 -9.07
CA VAL A 267 10.18 8.22 -9.04
C VAL A 267 10.79 8.11 -10.44
N PRO A 268 12.13 7.95 -10.57
CA PRO A 268 12.77 7.83 -11.87
C PRO A 268 12.20 6.70 -12.74
N ASP A 269 12.07 6.96 -14.05
CA ASP A 269 11.44 6.05 -15.02
C ASP A 269 11.97 4.61 -14.99
N LYS A 270 13.26 4.42 -14.75
CA LYS A 270 13.85 3.08 -14.64
C LYS A 270 13.22 2.29 -13.49
N LEU A 271 13.05 2.92 -12.32
CA LEU A 271 12.43 2.27 -11.16
C LEU A 271 10.93 2.05 -11.41
N ALA A 272 10.24 3.08 -11.92
CA ALA A 272 8.81 3.00 -12.20
C ALA A 272 8.48 1.91 -13.24
N SER A 273 9.19 1.87 -14.37
CA SER A 273 8.97 0.90 -15.45
C SER A 273 9.20 -0.55 -15.03
N ALA A 274 10.13 -0.79 -14.10
CA ALA A 274 10.39 -2.12 -13.56
C ALA A 274 9.22 -2.67 -12.72
N ARG A 275 8.27 -1.82 -12.30
CA ARG A 275 7.13 -2.20 -11.45
C ARG A 275 5.75 -2.03 -12.10
N ARG A 276 5.71 -1.58 -13.36
CA ARG A 276 4.45 -1.38 -14.08
C ARG A 276 3.68 -2.68 -14.28
N VAL A 277 2.41 -2.73 -13.86
CA VAL A 277 1.60 -3.95 -13.95
C VAL A 277 1.21 -4.32 -15.39
N ASP A 278 1.22 -3.36 -16.32
CA ASP A 278 1.01 -3.61 -17.76
C ASP A 278 2.29 -4.04 -18.50
N GLY A 279 3.41 -4.11 -17.80
CA GLY A 279 4.66 -4.67 -18.31
C GLY A 279 4.65 -6.19 -18.41
N ILE A 280 5.60 -6.73 -19.17
CA ILE A 280 5.92 -8.16 -19.18
C ILE A 280 7.01 -8.39 -18.14
N HIS A 281 6.65 -9.09 -17.06
CA HIS A 281 7.57 -9.47 -16.00
C HIS A 281 7.56 -10.99 -15.85
N CYS A 282 8.75 -11.57 -15.89
CA CYS A 282 8.95 -13.01 -15.91
C CYS A 282 9.87 -13.43 -14.77
N LEU A 283 9.51 -14.50 -14.06
CA LEU A 283 10.37 -15.12 -13.06
C LEU A 283 11.51 -15.85 -13.78
N SER A 284 12.64 -15.17 -13.95
CA SER A 284 13.84 -15.79 -14.49
C SER A 284 14.38 -16.89 -13.57
N ASP A 285 15.14 -17.84 -14.11
CA ASP A 285 15.81 -18.89 -13.33
C ASP A 285 16.69 -18.32 -12.21
N ALA A 286 17.34 -17.19 -12.44
CA ALA A 286 18.18 -16.52 -11.45
C ALA A 286 17.32 -15.96 -10.30
N LEU A 287 16.22 -15.29 -10.63
CA LEU A 287 15.31 -14.74 -9.63
C LEU A 287 14.57 -15.84 -8.85
N GLY A 288 14.16 -16.92 -9.52
CA GLY A 288 13.59 -18.10 -8.86
C GLY A 288 14.58 -18.78 -7.90
N LYS A 289 15.87 -18.87 -8.26
CA LYS A 289 16.91 -19.36 -7.36
C LYS A 289 17.15 -18.42 -6.18
N ALA A 290 17.17 -17.11 -6.41
CA ALA A 290 17.28 -16.10 -5.37
C ALA A 290 16.12 -16.21 -4.37
N LEU A 291 14.88 -16.25 -4.88
CA LEU A 291 13.67 -16.42 -4.08
C LEU A 291 13.75 -17.64 -3.17
N SER A 292 14.36 -18.73 -3.63
CA SER A 292 14.36 -20.01 -2.92
C SER A 292 15.56 -20.21 -1.99
N ASN A 293 16.71 -19.57 -2.27
CA ASN A 293 17.98 -19.90 -1.62
C ASN A 293 18.66 -18.71 -0.93
N GLN A 294 18.32 -17.48 -1.31
CA GLN A 294 18.96 -16.29 -0.76
C GLN A 294 18.36 -15.99 0.63
N ASP A 295 19.20 -15.51 1.55
CA ASP A 295 18.71 -14.98 2.82
C ASP A 295 17.91 -13.69 2.58
N SER A 296 16.94 -13.38 3.45
CA SER A 296 16.02 -12.28 3.19
C SER A 296 16.68 -10.91 3.18
N LYS A 297 17.75 -10.71 3.96
CA LYS A 297 18.50 -9.45 3.94
C LYS A 297 19.14 -9.26 2.56
N SER A 298 19.89 -10.23 2.09
CA SER A 298 20.51 -10.14 0.77
C SER A 298 19.46 -10.02 -0.33
N PHE A 299 18.32 -10.71 -0.20
CA PHE A 299 17.23 -10.68 -1.17
C PHE A 299 16.62 -9.27 -1.27
N SER A 300 16.34 -8.64 -0.13
CA SER A 300 15.80 -7.28 -0.05
C SER A 300 16.83 -6.20 -0.42
N ASP A 301 18.09 -6.35 -0.02
CA ASP A 301 19.17 -5.45 -0.45
C ASP A 301 19.31 -5.41 -1.98
N ALA A 302 18.94 -6.49 -2.68
CA ALA A 302 18.92 -6.59 -4.14
C ALA A 302 17.60 -6.09 -4.77
N GLY A 303 16.58 -5.78 -3.98
CA GLY A 303 15.25 -5.38 -4.43
C GLY A 303 14.47 -6.50 -5.14
N ASN A 304 14.77 -7.76 -4.84
CA ASN A 304 14.17 -8.90 -5.53
C ASN A 304 12.69 -9.11 -5.16
N GLU A 305 12.24 -8.67 -3.99
CA GLU A 305 10.85 -8.66 -3.53
C GLU A 305 9.96 -7.86 -4.50
N TYR A 306 10.45 -6.71 -4.95
CA TYR A 306 9.76 -5.89 -5.94
C TYR A 306 9.68 -6.58 -7.31
N LEU A 307 10.74 -7.30 -7.70
CA LEU A 307 10.77 -8.01 -8.99
C LEU A 307 9.79 -9.19 -9.00
N VAL A 308 9.78 -10.02 -7.96
CA VAL A 308 8.84 -11.14 -7.85
C VAL A 308 7.41 -10.62 -7.66
N GLY A 309 7.22 -9.57 -6.86
CA GLY A 309 5.92 -8.88 -6.74
C GLY A 309 5.40 -8.36 -8.08
N SER A 310 6.28 -7.80 -8.92
CA SER A 310 5.92 -7.35 -10.27
C SER A 310 5.50 -8.50 -11.20
N VAL A 311 6.12 -9.69 -11.08
CA VAL A 311 5.67 -10.90 -11.78
C VAL A 311 4.24 -11.26 -11.37
N LEU A 312 3.94 -11.24 -10.06
CA LEU A 312 2.59 -11.52 -9.55
C LEU A 312 1.55 -10.50 -10.07
N ALA A 313 1.79 -9.22 -9.82
CA ALA A 313 0.86 -8.14 -10.13
C ALA A 313 0.54 -8.09 -11.62
N SER A 314 1.58 -8.20 -12.45
CA SER A 314 1.44 -8.13 -13.90
C SER A 314 0.82 -9.39 -14.52
N SER A 315 0.96 -10.56 -13.88
CA SER A 315 0.25 -11.77 -14.30
C SER A 315 -1.27 -11.59 -14.14
N LEU A 316 -1.70 -11.04 -13.01
CA LEU A 316 -3.11 -10.78 -12.74
C LEU A 316 -3.67 -9.71 -13.67
N TRP A 317 -2.91 -8.63 -13.90
CA TRP A 317 -3.27 -7.61 -14.87
C TRP A 317 -3.40 -8.18 -16.29
N ARG A 318 -2.41 -8.94 -16.77
CA ARG A 318 -2.41 -9.57 -18.10
C ARG A 318 -3.62 -10.48 -18.33
N ALA A 319 -4.07 -11.19 -17.29
CA ALA A 319 -5.26 -12.04 -17.36
C ALA A 319 -6.54 -11.22 -17.54
N ALA A 320 -6.66 -10.07 -16.86
CA ALA A 320 -7.77 -9.14 -17.03
C ALA A 320 -7.81 -8.51 -18.45
N GLU A 321 -6.64 -8.32 -19.08
CA GLU A 321 -6.51 -7.80 -20.44
C GLU A 321 -6.59 -8.88 -21.53
N ASP A 322 -6.82 -10.15 -21.18
CA ASP A 322 -6.94 -11.20 -22.17
C ASP A 322 -8.13 -10.95 -23.11
N SER A 323 -7.92 -11.09 -24.41
CA SER A 323 -8.94 -10.72 -25.41
C SER A 323 -10.24 -11.53 -25.23
N ALA A 324 -10.15 -12.82 -24.86
CA ALA A 324 -11.35 -13.62 -24.65
C ALA A 324 -12.09 -13.16 -23.39
N VAL A 325 -11.36 -12.86 -22.31
CA VAL A 325 -11.93 -12.31 -21.07
C VAL A 325 -12.61 -10.97 -21.33
N VAL A 326 -11.94 -10.06 -22.04
CA VAL A 326 -12.45 -8.73 -22.36
C VAL A 326 -13.66 -8.78 -23.28
N GLU A 327 -13.70 -9.71 -24.24
CA GLU A 327 -14.88 -9.93 -25.10
C GLU A 327 -16.12 -10.32 -24.27
N LYS A 328 -15.92 -11.06 -23.16
CA LYS A 328 -16.99 -11.55 -22.29
C LYS A 328 -17.39 -10.56 -21.19
N LEU A 329 -16.43 -9.94 -20.51
CA LEU A 329 -16.64 -9.14 -19.28
C LEU A 329 -16.41 -7.64 -19.46
N THR A 330 -16.01 -7.17 -20.65
CA THR A 330 -15.41 -5.83 -20.84
C THR A 330 -14.11 -5.63 -20.03
N PRO A 331 -13.28 -4.62 -20.35
CA PRO A 331 -12.04 -4.39 -19.60
C PRO A 331 -12.29 -4.01 -18.12
N GLY A 332 -13.34 -3.22 -17.86
CA GLY A 332 -13.63 -2.72 -16.52
C GLY A 332 -14.08 -3.82 -15.56
N GLU A 333 -15.01 -4.69 -15.98
CA GLU A 333 -15.47 -5.77 -15.10
C GLU A 333 -14.40 -6.86 -14.92
N ALA A 334 -13.59 -7.14 -15.95
CA ALA A 334 -12.45 -8.06 -15.84
C ALA A 334 -11.45 -7.60 -14.77
N ARG A 335 -11.01 -6.33 -14.81
CA ARG A 335 -10.10 -5.75 -13.80
C ARG A 335 -10.72 -5.76 -12.41
N ARG A 336 -11.98 -5.33 -12.30
CA ARG A 336 -12.71 -5.35 -11.02
C ARG A 336 -12.71 -6.76 -10.42
N GLN A 337 -13.04 -7.78 -11.20
CA GLN A 337 -13.04 -9.17 -10.73
C GLN A 337 -11.65 -9.66 -10.33
N VAL A 338 -10.58 -9.23 -11.03
CA VAL A 338 -9.20 -9.51 -10.61
C VAL A 338 -8.90 -8.88 -9.26
N PHE A 339 -9.28 -7.62 -9.02
CA PHE A 339 -9.07 -6.96 -7.73
C PHE A 339 -9.86 -7.61 -6.60
N GLU A 340 -11.15 -7.91 -6.83
CA GLU A 340 -12.01 -8.64 -5.88
C GLU A 340 -11.42 -10.03 -5.55
N GLY A 341 -11.00 -10.77 -6.57
CA GLY A 341 -10.37 -12.08 -6.42
C GLY A 341 -9.04 -12.02 -5.67
N ALA A 342 -8.19 -11.04 -5.99
CA ALA A 342 -6.93 -10.78 -5.29
C ALA A 342 -7.17 -10.46 -3.81
N PHE A 343 -8.11 -9.56 -3.49
CA PHE A 343 -8.46 -9.22 -2.11
C PHE A 343 -8.99 -10.43 -1.34
N LYS A 344 -9.89 -11.20 -1.96
CA LYS A 344 -10.45 -12.42 -1.39
C LYS A 344 -9.37 -13.47 -1.11
N SER A 345 -8.36 -13.58 -1.98
CA SER A 345 -7.26 -14.56 -1.85
C SER A 345 -6.42 -14.38 -0.59
N LEU A 346 -6.31 -13.14 -0.08
CA LEU A 346 -5.63 -12.85 1.19
C LEU A 346 -6.29 -13.59 2.37
N GLY A 347 -7.60 -13.85 2.27
CA GLY A 347 -8.37 -14.69 3.19
C GLY A 347 -9.02 -13.94 4.37
N GLU A 348 -9.91 -14.65 5.07
CA GLU A 348 -10.43 -14.31 6.40
C GLU A 348 -10.27 -15.50 7.33
N GLY A 349 -9.95 -15.25 8.61
CA GLY A 349 -9.75 -16.32 9.58
C GLY A 349 -8.63 -17.27 9.15
N SER A 350 -8.93 -18.57 8.97
CA SER A 350 -7.95 -19.59 8.58
C SER A 350 -7.98 -19.96 7.09
N SER A 351 -8.61 -19.15 6.24
CA SER A 351 -8.73 -19.39 4.79
C SER A 351 -7.68 -18.61 3.99
N GLY A 352 -7.60 -18.89 2.68
CA GLY A 352 -6.74 -18.15 1.75
C GLY A 352 -5.25 -18.21 2.10
N ILE A 353 -4.52 -17.16 1.69
CA ILE A 353 -3.08 -17.03 1.95
C ILE A 353 -2.81 -16.92 3.45
N ARG A 354 -3.68 -16.25 4.23
CA ARG A 354 -3.60 -16.23 5.70
C ARG A 354 -3.51 -17.63 6.30
N GLY A 355 -4.39 -18.54 5.88
CA GLY A 355 -4.38 -19.93 6.33
C GLY A 355 -3.06 -20.65 5.99
N LEU A 356 -2.55 -20.43 4.78
CA LEU A 356 -1.27 -21.00 4.33
C LEU A 356 -0.10 -20.50 5.20
N VAL A 357 -0.01 -19.19 5.44
CA VAL A 357 1.04 -18.57 6.27
C VAL A 357 0.93 -19.02 7.74
N ALA A 358 -0.28 -19.04 8.30
CA ALA A 358 -0.52 -19.48 9.68
C ALA A 358 -0.07 -20.94 9.89
N ASN A 359 -0.35 -21.83 8.93
CA ASN A 359 0.03 -23.24 8.99
C ASN A 359 1.56 -23.45 8.92
N ALA A 360 2.27 -22.52 8.28
CA ALA A 360 3.72 -22.58 8.09
C ALA A 360 4.51 -21.74 9.10
N THR A 361 3.85 -20.98 9.98
CA THR A 361 4.52 -20.07 10.95
C THR A 361 5.61 -20.79 11.76
N ASN A 362 5.36 -22.02 12.21
CA ASN A 362 6.33 -22.85 12.96
C ASN A 362 7.09 -23.85 12.09
N ARG A 363 6.84 -23.87 10.78
CA ARG A 363 7.39 -24.84 9.82
C ARG A 363 7.76 -24.10 8.54
N GLN A 364 8.69 -23.18 8.67
CA GLN A 364 9.11 -22.29 7.59
C GLN A 364 9.56 -23.00 6.29
N PRO A 365 10.19 -24.20 6.32
CA PRO A 365 10.42 -24.97 5.10
C PRO A 365 9.16 -25.33 4.30
N ASP A 366 7.98 -25.34 4.93
CA ASP A 366 6.70 -25.59 4.28
C ASP A 366 6.21 -24.36 3.47
N PHE A 367 6.81 -23.18 3.68
CA PHE A 367 6.51 -21.94 2.94
C PHE A 367 7.67 -21.52 2.02
N ARG A 368 8.07 -22.36 1.07
CA ARG A 368 9.13 -22.08 0.08
C ARG A 368 8.71 -22.50 -1.33
N LEU A 369 9.48 -22.12 -2.35
CA LEU A 369 9.20 -22.54 -3.73
C LEU A 369 9.21 -24.08 -3.87
N GLU A 370 10.17 -24.76 -3.24
CA GLU A 370 10.33 -26.21 -3.31
C GLU A 370 9.24 -27.00 -2.58
N SER A 371 8.64 -26.43 -1.53
CA SER A 371 7.54 -27.06 -0.79
C SER A 371 6.19 -26.90 -1.50
N GLY A 372 6.16 -26.18 -2.63
CA GLY A 372 4.94 -25.85 -3.35
C GLY A 372 4.17 -24.69 -2.73
N ALA A 373 4.78 -23.86 -1.87
CA ALA A 373 4.09 -22.71 -1.29
C ALA A 373 3.70 -21.67 -2.35
N VAL A 374 4.60 -21.38 -3.30
CA VAL A 374 4.28 -20.53 -4.46
C VAL A 374 3.08 -21.11 -5.19
N THR A 375 3.12 -22.41 -5.51
CA THR A 375 1.99 -23.09 -6.15
C THR A 375 0.71 -22.96 -5.32
N GLY A 376 0.74 -23.19 -4.01
CA GLY A 376 -0.42 -23.03 -3.13
C GLY A 376 -0.98 -21.61 -3.12
N VAL A 377 -0.13 -20.59 -3.14
CA VAL A 377 -0.57 -19.19 -3.27
C VAL A 377 -1.26 -18.95 -4.61
N LEU A 378 -0.66 -19.39 -5.72
CA LEU A 378 -1.23 -19.25 -7.05
C LEU A 378 -2.59 -19.99 -7.16
N GLU A 379 -2.69 -21.19 -6.60
CA GLU A 379 -3.92 -21.98 -6.51
C GLU A 379 -5.03 -21.23 -5.75
N ILE A 380 -4.70 -20.61 -4.61
CA ILE A 380 -5.64 -19.81 -3.81
C ILE A 380 -6.15 -18.60 -4.60
N ILE A 381 -5.27 -17.92 -5.34
CA ILE A 381 -5.64 -16.77 -6.16
C ILE A 381 -6.55 -17.20 -7.31
N VAL A 382 -6.19 -18.27 -8.04
CA VAL A 382 -7.00 -18.86 -9.11
C VAL A 382 -8.38 -19.26 -8.59
N ALA A 383 -8.47 -19.91 -7.43
CA ALA A 383 -9.73 -20.32 -6.82
C ALA A 383 -10.59 -19.13 -6.33
N SER A 384 -9.99 -17.95 -6.20
CA SER A 384 -10.70 -16.73 -5.78
C SER A 384 -11.37 -16.00 -6.94
N MET A 385 -11.03 -16.33 -8.19
CA MET A 385 -11.68 -15.80 -9.39
C MET A 385 -13.07 -16.43 -9.58
N THR A 386 -14.08 -15.61 -9.85
CA THR A 386 -15.47 -16.06 -9.97
C THR A 386 -15.86 -16.45 -11.41
N ASP A 387 -15.33 -15.75 -12.41
CA ASP A 387 -15.55 -16.09 -13.82
C ASP A 387 -14.59 -17.20 -14.31
N PRO A 388 -15.09 -18.32 -14.88
CA PRO A 388 -14.23 -19.40 -15.35
C PRO A 388 -13.23 -19.01 -16.44
N MET A 389 -13.57 -18.03 -17.29
CA MET A 389 -12.68 -17.57 -18.36
C MET A 389 -11.55 -16.73 -17.78
N LEU A 390 -11.87 -15.84 -16.84
CA LEU A 390 -10.85 -15.10 -16.10
C LEU A 390 -9.96 -16.06 -15.28
N GLN A 391 -10.55 -17.05 -14.62
CA GLN A 391 -9.79 -18.10 -13.91
C GLN A 391 -8.82 -18.83 -14.85
N SER A 392 -9.26 -19.18 -16.05
CA SER A 392 -8.43 -19.79 -17.09
C SER A 392 -7.29 -18.85 -17.49
N ALA A 393 -7.56 -17.56 -17.73
CA ALA A 393 -6.54 -16.57 -18.10
C ALA A 393 -5.52 -16.31 -16.98
N VAL A 394 -5.94 -16.29 -15.71
CA VAL A 394 -5.03 -16.16 -14.55
C VAL A 394 -4.09 -17.36 -14.47
N CYS A 395 -4.62 -18.57 -14.65
CA CYS A 395 -3.79 -19.79 -14.76
C CYS A 395 -2.79 -19.71 -15.92
N SER A 396 -3.25 -19.29 -17.10
CA SER A 396 -2.40 -19.11 -18.27
C SER A 396 -1.27 -18.12 -18.03
N ALA A 397 -1.56 -16.97 -17.40
CA ALA A 397 -0.57 -15.97 -17.05
C ALA A 397 0.44 -16.48 -16.03
N PHE A 398 -0.02 -17.15 -14.97
CA PHE A 398 0.88 -17.72 -13.97
C PHE A 398 1.79 -18.80 -14.55
N ALA A 399 1.26 -19.70 -15.39
CA ALA A 399 2.07 -20.74 -16.02
C ALA A 399 3.18 -20.17 -16.93
N ASP A 400 2.88 -19.07 -17.63
CA ASP A 400 3.87 -18.37 -18.45
C ASP A 400 4.87 -17.59 -17.60
N ARG A 401 4.39 -16.64 -16.80
CA ARG A 401 5.22 -15.65 -16.10
C ARG A 401 5.98 -16.20 -14.91
N PHE A 402 5.50 -17.25 -14.25
CA PHE A 402 6.27 -17.98 -13.23
C PHE A 402 7.09 -19.14 -13.83
N ASN A 403 7.09 -19.32 -15.15
CA ASN A 403 7.71 -20.45 -15.85
C ASN A 403 7.33 -21.81 -15.22
N MET A 404 6.03 -21.98 -14.94
CA MET A 404 5.50 -23.14 -14.23
C MET A 404 4.58 -23.96 -15.14
N PRO A 405 4.73 -25.30 -15.20
CA PRO A 405 3.77 -26.14 -15.90
C PRO A 405 2.36 -26.02 -15.31
N LEU A 406 1.32 -25.95 -16.14
CA LEU A 406 -0.08 -25.78 -15.70
C LEU A 406 -0.52 -26.89 -14.75
N GLU A 407 -0.06 -28.11 -14.96
CA GLU A 407 -0.38 -29.27 -14.12
C GLU A 407 0.12 -29.12 -12.67
N ARG A 408 1.04 -28.19 -12.43
CA ARG A 408 1.47 -27.86 -11.06
C ARG A 408 0.49 -26.94 -10.37
N ILE A 409 -0.27 -26.10 -11.08
CA ILE A 409 -1.23 -25.15 -10.49
C ILE A 409 -2.61 -25.83 -10.44
N LYS A 410 -2.98 -26.40 -9.28
CA LYS A 410 -4.29 -27.05 -9.15
C LYS A 410 -5.44 -26.05 -9.29
N GLY A 411 -6.59 -26.56 -9.72
CA GLY A 411 -7.79 -25.75 -9.95
C GLY A 411 -7.78 -25.01 -11.27
N CYS A 412 -6.73 -25.11 -12.09
CA CYS A 412 -6.75 -24.57 -13.44
C CYS A 412 -7.80 -25.27 -14.32
N PRO A 413 -8.69 -24.52 -14.98
CA PRO A 413 -9.62 -25.08 -15.96
C PRO A 413 -8.88 -25.80 -17.09
N ALA A 414 -9.48 -26.84 -17.65
CA ALA A 414 -8.92 -27.57 -18.80
C ALA A 414 -8.75 -26.71 -20.07
N THR A 415 -9.40 -25.55 -20.11
CA THR A 415 -9.27 -24.54 -21.18
C THR A 415 -8.02 -23.67 -21.03
N ALA A 416 -7.31 -23.73 -19.91
CA ALA A 416 -6.10 -22.95 -19.70
C ALA A 416 -4.98 -23.45 -20.61
N ALA A 417 -4.33 -22.52 -21.30
CA ALA A 417 -3.11 -22.76 -22.07
C ALA A 417 -2.12 -21.64 -21.73
N PRO A 418 -0.84 -21.90 -21.43
CA PRO A 418 0.08 -20.86 -21.03
C PRO A 418 0.15 -19.76 -22.09
N PHE A 419 0.23 -18.51 -21.65
CA PHE A 419 0.63 -17.44 -22.55
C PHE A 419 2.08 -17.64 -23.03
N THR A 420 2.53 -16.80 -23.95
CA THR A 420 3.88 -16.84 -24.53
C THR A 420 4.59 -15.50 -24.41
N ASP A 421 4.23 -14.70 -23.40
CA ASP A 421 4.83 -13.39 -23.17
C ASP A 421 6.30 -13.55 -22.76
N CYS A 422 6.60 -14.58 -21.95
CA CYS A 422 7.91 -14.80 -21.35
C CYS A 422 8.90 -15.65 -22.17
N ASN A 423 8.61 -15.91 -23.45
CA ASN A 423 9.44 -16.64 -24.43
C ASN A 423 10.50 -17.58 -23.81
N ARG A 424 10.12 -18.86 -23.68
CA ARG A 424 10.94 -19.92 -23.07
C ARG A 424 12.17 -20.30 -23.88
#